data_AF-A0A9E6VS63-F1
#
_entry.id   AF-A0A9E6VS63-F1
#
_cell.length_a   1.000
_cell.length_b   1.000
_cell.length_c   1.000
_cell.angle_alpha   90.00
_cell.angle_beta   90.00
_cell.angle_gamma   90.00
#
_symmetry.space_group_name_H-M   'P 1'
#
loop_
_entity.id
_entity.type
_entity.pdbx_description
1 polymer ?
#
loop_
_entity_poly.entity_id
_entity_poly.type
_entity_poly.pdbx_seq_one_letter_code
_entity_poly.pdbx_strand_id
1 'polypeptide(L)'
;MLTLMLGNFVLKAALLLFFPYLAACSPGDESGKKEKQDSSYEHKAHVLDTAKRIADYKALCGRMETKRQSFASAYKAAAASEKKAVLEKARKYLDKTLVDSLFVYWYDTPWDFNGVSQEPLKGQIACGYFVTTTLKQCGFQINRVSMAQCASSQLIKATCEKEKIKIITNGQLEKVKTYLASQPDGIYIVGLDIHVGYIVKRGKELDMVHSSYWPQRKVVREKFAESLIILENKYFMIGNLLGSESTVKAWVEHTAIE
;
A
#
# COMPACT_ATOMS: atom_id res chain seq x y z
N MET A 1 6.71 -1.70 77.26
CA MET A 1 6.67 -2.66 78.39
C MET A 1 5.40 -3.47 78.18
N LEU A 2 5.47 -4.78 77.89
CA LEU A 2 5.50 -5.90 78.86
C LEU A 2 4.33 -5.78 79.86
N THR A 3 3.44 -6.77 80.02
CA THR A 3 3.62 -8.24 80.11
C THR A 3 2.34 -8.93 79.52
N LEU A 4 2.38 -9.99 78.68
CA LEU A 4 2.41 -11.45 79.02
C LEU A 4 1.28 -11.86 80.02
N MET A 5 0.48 -12.92 79.85
CA MET A 5 0.77 -14.31 79.45
C MET A 5 -0.44 -15.12 78.89
N LEU A 6 -0.15 -16.24 78.18
CA LEU A 6 -0.78 -17.62 78.15
C LEU A 6 -2.33 -17.79 78.22
N GLY A 7 -3.01 -18.82 77.67
CA GLY A 7 -2.72 -20.13 77.01
C GLY A 7 -4.04 -20.95 77.00
N ASN A 8 -4.30 -22.13 76.41
CA ASN A 8 -3.61 -23.13 75.55
C ASN A 8 -4.73 -23.84 74.70
N PHE A 9 -4.54 -24.25 73.44
CA PHE A 9 -4.02 -25.54 72.90
C PHE A 9 -4.89 -26.81 73.11
N VAL A 10 -4.77 -27.79 72.19
CA VAL A 10 -5.53 -29.08 72.03
C VAL A 10 -6.86 -28.97 71.23
N LEU A 11 -7.27 -29.91 70.35
CA LEU A 11 -6.70 -30.50 69.11
C LEU A 11 -7.42 -31.84 68.75
N LYS A 12 -7.79 -32.05 67.47
CA LYS A 12 -8.31 -33.28 66.79
C LYS A 12 -9.78 -33.72 66.99
N ALA A 13 -10.58 -33.54 65.92
CA ALA A 13 -11.15 -34.62 65.09
C ALA A 13 -11.56 -33.99 63.73
N ALA A 14 -11.10 -34.38 62.54
CA ALA A 14 -10.93 -35.70 61.92
C ALA A 14 -12.25 -36.30 61.38
N LEU A 15 -12.66 -35.86 60.18
CA LEU A 15 -13.60 -36.58 59.32
C LEU A 15 -13.02 -36.66 57.90
N LEU A 16 -12.83 -37.87 57.39
CA LEU A 16 -12.34 -38.14 56.04
C LEU A 16 -13.54 -38.38 55.11
N LEU A 17 -13.59 -37.69 53.97
CA LEU A 17 -14.41 -38.08 52.83
C LEU A 17 -13.51 -38.14 51.59
N PHE A 18 -13.45 -39.32 50.98
CA PHE A 18 -12.77 -39.54 49.71
C PHE A 18 -13.49 -38.80 48.58
N PHE A 19 -12.76 -37.98 47.83
CA PHE A 19 -13.13 -37.59 46.48
C PHE A 19 -12.10 -38.18 45.50
N PRO A 20 -12.52 -38.86 44.42
CA PRO A 20 -11.60 -39.53 43.51
C PRO A 20 -10.83 -38.53 42.65
N TYR A 21 -9.56 -38.85 42.40
CA TYR A 21 -8.69 -38.15 41.46
C TYR A 21 -9.25 -38.24 40.03
N LEU A 22 -9.47 -37.09 39.38
CA LEU A 22 -9.54 -36.98 37.92
C LEU A 22 -8.61 -35.85 37.48
N ALA A 23 -7.93 -36.06 36.35
CA ALA A 23 -6.71 -35.33 36.04
C ALA A 23 -6.93 -33.86 35.67
N ALA A 24 -6.04 -33.00 36.15
CA ALA A 24 -5.95 -31.62 35.67
C ALA A 24 -5.31 -31.61 34.27
N CYS A 25 -6.11 -31.38 33.23
CA CYS A 25 -5.58 -30.95 31.95
C CYS A 25 -5.15 -29.49 32.06
N SER A 26 -3.84 -29.23 31.94
CA SER A 26 -3.32 -27.87 31.78
C SER A 26 -3.88 -27.25 30.49
N PRO A 27 -4.22 -25.95 30.46
CA PRO A 27 -4.48 -25.27 29.20
C PRO A 27 -3.21 -25.31 28.35
N GLY A 28 -3.27 -26.04 27.23
CA GLY A 28 -2.18 -26.14 26.27
C GLY A 28 -2.04 -24.85 25.49
N ASP A 29 -0.78 -24.44 25.28
CA ASP A 29 -0.36 -23.28 24.51
C ASP A 29 -0.99 -23.21 23.10
N GLU A 30 -2.13 -22.52 22.98
CA GLU A 30 -2.73 -22.17 21.68
C GLU A 30 -1.88 -21.08 21.01
N SER A 31 -0.76 -21.52 20.44
CA SER A 31 0.09 -20.73 19.54
C SER A 31 -0.72 -20.25 18.34
N GLY A 32 -1.33 -19.07 18.49
CA GLY A 32 -2.32 -18.52 17.58
C GLY A 32 -1.79 -18.38 16.16
N LYS A 33 -2.13 -19.35 15.30
CA LYS A 33 -1.94 -19.25 13.85
C LYS A 33 -2.78 -18.08 13.37
N LYS A 34 -2.13 -16.94 13.14
CA LYS A 34 -2.72 -15.82 12.40
C LYS A 34 -3.04 -16.30 10.99
N GLU A 35 -4.26 -16.77 10.80
CA GLU A 35 -4.80 -17.11 9.49
C GLU A 35 -4.73 -15.85 8.61
N LYS A 36 -3.94 -15.93 7.54
CA LYS A 36 -3.61 -14.75 6.75
C LYS A 36 -4.85 -14.35 5.96
N GLN A 37 -5.44 -13.21 6.31
CA GLN A 37 -6.67 -12.73 5.69
C GLN A 37 -6.36 -12.19 4.28
N ASP A 38 -6.14 -13.10 3.34
CA ASP A 38 -5.89 -12.85 1.92
C ASP A 38 -6.92 -11.86 1.38
N SER A 39 -6.46 -10.72 0.87
CA SER A 39 -7.40 -9.75 0.31
C SER A 39 -8.00 -10.29 -0.98
N SER A 40 -9.24 -9.88 -1.30
CA SER A 40 -9.92 -10.25 -2.56
C SER A 40 -9.21 -9.76 -3.85
N TYR A 41 -8.08 -9.07 -3.69
CA TYR A 41 -7.16 -8.64 -4.74
C TYR A 41 -6.03 -9.67 -4.95
N GLU A 42 -5.41 -10.18 -3.88
CA GLU A 42 -4.31 -11.17 -3.96
C GLU A 42 -4.79 -12.52 -4.49
N HIS A 43 -5.95 -13.01 -4.03
CA HIS A 43 -6.55 -14.25 -4.53
C HIS A 43 -6.79 -14.22 -6.06
N LYS A 44 -7.02 -13.04 -6.66
CA LYS A 44 -7.16 -12.88 -8.11
C LYS A 44 -5.83 -12.90 -8.87
N ALA A 45 -4.71 -12.54 -8.22
CA ALA A 45 -3.40 -12.62 -8.84
C ALA A 45 -2.96 -14.09 -8.97
N HIS A 46 -2.96 -14.83 -7.85
CA HIS A 46 -2.35 -16.16 -7.78
C HIS A 46 -3.06 -17.25 -8.62
N VAL A 47 -4.31 -17.03 -9.04
CA VAL A 47 -5.09 -17.96 -9.88
C VAL A 47 -4.76 -17.85 -11.38
N LEU A 48 -4.10 -16.78 -11.83
CA LEU A 48 -3.73 -16.60 -13.25
C LEU A 48 -2.31 -17.09 -13.55
N ASP A 49 -2.18 -17.94 -14.58
CA ASP A 49 -0.89 -18.30 -15.18
C ASP A 49 -0.17 -17.08 -15.78
N THR A 50 1.15 -17.18 -15.93
CA THR A 50 2.01 -16.08 -16.38
C THR A 50 1.64 -15.52 -17.75
N ALA A 51 1.30 -16.38 -18.72
CA ALA A 51 1.01 -15.94 -20.08
C ALA A 51 -0.34 -15.22 -20.15
N LYS A 52 -1.37 -15.76 -19.46
CA LYS A 52 -2.67 -15.10 -19.32
C LYS A 52 -2.57 -13.81 -18.52
N ARG A 53 -1.82 -13.78 -17.41
CA ARG A 53 -1.61 -12.56 -16.59
C ARG A 53 -1.00 -11.43 -17.43
N ILE A 54 -0.03 -11.72 -18.30
CA ILE A 54 0.57 -10.75 -19.23
C ILE A 54 -0.42 -10.30 -20.33
N ALA A 55 -1.22 -11.21 -20.88
CA ALA A 55 -2.21 -10.89 -21.91
C ALA A 55 -3.35 -10.01 -21.36
N ASP A 56 -3.92 -10.38 -20.21
CA ASP A 56 -4.98 -9.63 -19.53
C ASP A 56 -4.47 -8.24 -19.09
N TYR A 57 -3.20 -8.12 -18.69
CA TYR A 57 -2.56 -6.85 -18.38
C TYR A 57 -2.46 -5.91 -19.58
N LYS A 58 -2.00 -6.41 -20.74
CA LYS A 58 -1.96 -5.63 -21.99
C LYS A 58 -3.37 -5.16 -22.39
N ALA A 59 -4.36 -6.04 -22.25
CA ALA A 59 -5.76 -5.69 -22.48
C ALA A 59 -6.29 -4.65 -21.48
N LEU A 60 -5.82 -4.65 -20.22
CA LEU A 60 -6.14 -3.61 -19.24
C LEU A 60 -5.57 -2.25 -19.68
N CYS A 61 -4.29 -2.17 -20.02
CA CYS A 61 -3.65 -0.93 -20.48
C CYS A 61 -4.37 -0.34 -21.70
N GLY A 62 -4.76 -1.17 -22.67
CA GLY A 62 -5.59 -0.76 -23.82
C GLY A 62 -6.93 -0.16 -23.38
N ARG A 63 -7.68 -0.85 -22.49
CA ARG A 63 -8.95 -0.34 -21.95
C ARG A 63 -8.77 0.98 -21.17
N MET A 64 -7.66 1.15 -20.44
CA MET A 64 -7.36 2.39 -19.72
C MET A 64 -7.11 3.55 -20.67
N GLU A 65 -6.37 3.34 -21.75
CA GLU A 65 -6.12 4.35 -22.78
C GLU A 65 -7.42 4.74 -23.51
N THR A 66 -8.24 3.77 -23.95
CA THR A 66 -9.57 4.05 -24.54
C THR A 66 -10.45 4.84 -23.56
N LYS A 67 -10.38 4.54 -22.26
CA LYS A 67 -11.18 5.25 -21.25
C LYS A 67 -10.64 6.66 -20.96
N ARG A 68 -9.32 6.86 -20.99
CA ARG A 68 -8.67 8.17 -20.93
C ARG A 68 -9.10 9.05 -22.11
N GLN A 69 -9.07 8.52 -23.33
CA GLN A 69 -9.56 9.19 -24.53
C GLN A 69 -11.05 9.57 -24.42
N SER A 70 -11.90 8.67 -23.90
CA SER A 70 -13.31 8.96 -23.61
C SER A 70 -13.49 10.14 -22.63
N PHE A 71 -12.65 10.23 -21.58
CA PHE A 71 -12.63 11.38 -20.69
C PHE A 71 -12.08 12.65 -21.37
N ALA A 72 -11.11 12.54 -22.28
CA ALA A 72 -10.57 13.67 -23.04
C ALA A 72 -11.63 14.31 -23.94
N SER A 73 -12.37 13.49 -24.70
CA SER A 73 -13.50 13.95 -25.52
C SER A 73 -14.59 14.60 -24.67
N ALA A 74 -14.96 13.98 -23.54
CA ALA A 74 -15.94 14.53 -22.62
C ALA A 74 -15.48 15.87 -22.01
N TYR A 75 -14.22 15.98 -21.59
CA TYR A 75 -13.66 17.21 -21.01
C TYR A 75 -13.53 18.33 -22.05
N LYS A 76 -13.23 18.01 -23.32
CA LYS A 76 -13.19 18.97 -24.42
C LYS A 76 -14.59 19.51 -24.77
N ALA A 77 -15.63 18.67 -24.71
CA ALA A 77 -17.01 19.03 -25.04
C ALA A 77 -17.77 19.69 -23.87
N ALA A 78 -17.38 19.40 -22.63
CA ALA A 78 -18.05 19.89 -21.42
C ALA A 78 -17.98 21.42 -21.25
N ALA A 79 -19.08 22.01 -20.76
CA ALA A 79 -19.10 23.40 -20.33
C ALA A 79 -18.16 23.65 -19.14
N ALA A 80 -17.78 24.90 -18.89
CA ALA A 80 -16.82 25.25 -17.83
C ALA A 80 -17.25 24.76 -16.43
N SER A 81 -18.56 24.78 -16.14
CA SER A 81 -19.18 24.25 -14.92
C SER A 81 -19.11 22.73 -14.80
N GLU A 82 -19.13 22.00 -15.92
CA GLU A 82 -19.20 20.54 -15.98
C GLU A 82 -17.81 19.88 -15.95
N LYS A 83 -16.77 20.59 -16.42
CA LYS A 83 -15.39 20.10 -16.52
C LYS A 83 -14.88 19.45 -15.23
N LYS A 84 -15.16 20.05 -14.07
CA LYS A 84 -14.82 19.50 -12.75
C LYS A 84 -15.48 18.14 -12.49
N ALA A 85 -16.73 17.95 -12.91
CA ALA A 85 -17.43 16.67 -12.79
C ALA A 85 -16.90 15.60 -13.76
N VAL A 86 -16.33 15.99 -14.91
CA VAL A 86 -15.60 15.06 -15.79
C VAL A 86 -14.29 14.62 -15.15
N LEU A 87 -13.49 15.56 -14.61
CA LEU A 87 -12.26 15.24 -13.90
C LEU A 87 -12.51 14.35 -12.68
N GLU A 88 -13.59 14.57 -11.93
CA GLU A 88 -13.92 13.73 -10.77
C GLU A 88 -14.33 12.30 -11.17
N LYS A 89 -15.02 12.13 -12.30
CA LYS A 89 -15.29 10.79 -12.87
C LYS A 89 -13.99 10.10 -13.34
N ALA A 90 -13.05 10.87 -13.89
CA ALA A 90 -11.72 10.37 -14.28
C ALA A 90 -10.88 9.97 -13.05
N ARG A 91 -10.85 10.80 -12.00
CA ARG A 91 -10.16 10.54 -10.72
C ARG A 91 -10.60 9.21 -10.11
N LYS A 92 -11.91 8.99 -9.98
CA LYS A 92 -12.49 7.75 -9.41
C LYS A 92 -12.23 6.52 -10.28
N TYR A 93 -12.26 6.67 -11.61
CA TYR A 93 -11.90 5.57 -12.52
C TYR A 93 -10.42 5.17 -12.35
N LEU A 94 -9.52 6.16 -12.32
CA LEU A 94 -8.08 5.92 -12.27
C LEU A 94 -7.64 5.35 -10.92
N ASP A 95 -8.11 5.91 -9.81
CA ASP A 95 -7.88 5.38 -8.45
C ASP A 95 -8.32 3.91 -8.34
N LYS A 96 -9.57 3.61 -8.72
CA LYS A 96 -10.11 2.25 -8.66
C LYS A 96 -9.34 1.29 -9.55
N THR A 97 -9.05 1.68 -10.79
CA THR A 97 -8.40 0.77 -11.76
C THR A 97 -6.93 0.52 -11.43
N LEU A 98 -6.24 1.47 -10.79
CA LEU A 98 -4.89 1.27 -10.27
C LEU A 98 -4.87 0.20 -9.16
N VAL A 99 -5.69 0.38 -8.12
CA VAL A 99 -5.70 -0.50 -6.93
C VAL A 99 -6.34 -1.86 -7.20
N ASP A 100 -7.50 -1.90 -7.85
CA ASP A 100 -8.30 -3.12 -7.99
C ASP A 100 -7.85 -4.01 -9.16
N SER A 101 -6.88 -3.56 -9.96
CA SER A 101 -6.45 -4.27 -11.17
C SER A 101 -4.98 -4.04 -11.53
N LEU A 102 -4.57 -2.80 -11.83
CA LEU A 102 -3.26 -2.55 -12.44
C LEU A 102 -2.10 -3.02 -11.57
N PHE A 103 -2.13 -2.73 -10.26
CA PHE A 103 -1.14 -3.24 -9.31
C PHE A 103 -1.23 -4.77 -9.12
N VAL A 104 -2.44 -5.33 -9.14
CA VAL A 104 -2.69 -6.77 -8.92
C VAL A 104 -1.99 -7.64 -9.97
N TYR A 105 -1.97 -7.20 -11.23
CA TYR A 105 -1.23 -7.92 -12.29
C TYR A 105 0.29 -7.95 -12.03
N TRP A 106 0.85 -6.93 -11.38
CA TRP A 106 2.29 -6.85 -11.10
C TRP A 106 2.73 -7.67 -9.88
N TYR A 107 1.83 -8.07 -8.98
CA TYR A 107 2.19 -8.87 -7.80
C TYR A 107 2.95 -10.16 -8.18
N ASP A 108 3.90 -10.53 -7.32
CA ASP A 108 4.91 -11.58 -7.51
C ASP A 108 6.01 -11.30 -8.56
N THR A 109 5.99 -10.20 -9.30
CA THR A 109 7.11 -9.86 -10.22
C THR A 109 8.39 -9.67 -9.39
N PRO A 110 9.49 -10.41 -9.66
CA PRO A 110 10.71 -10.30 -8.85
C PRO A 110 11.33 -8.89 -8.83
N TRP A 111 11.96 -8.53 -7.72
CA TRP A 111 12.72 -7.30 -7.58
C TRP A 111 14.19 -7.52 -7.96
N ASP A 112 14.77 -6.53 -8.63
CA ASP A 112 16.22 -6.37 -8.80
C ASP A 112 16.53 -4.87 -8.82
N PHE A 113 17.69 -4.46 -8.31
CA PHE A 113 18.13 -3.06 -8.33
C PHE A 113 18.24 -2.50 -9.77
N ASN A 114 18.66 -3.34 -10.72
CA ASN A 114 18.75 -3.06 -12.15
C ASN A 114 17.52 -3.56 -12.90
N GLY A 115 16.43 -3.91 -12.20
CA GLY A 115 15.22 -4.45 -12.80
C GLY A 115 14.48 -3.42 -13.64
N VAL A 116 14.49 -3.59 -14.97
CA VAL A 116 13.88 -2.66 -15.94
C VAL A 116 12.61 -3.19 -16.62
N SER A 117 11.95 -4.22 -16.09
CA SER A 117 10.82 -4.86 -16.79
C SER A 117 9.64 -3.92 -17.11
N GLN A 118 8.96 -4.23 -18.21
CA GLN A 118 7.76 -3.53 -18.73
C GLN A 118 6.54 -4.46 -18.80
N GLU A 119 6.66 -5.71 -18.36
CA GLU A 119 5.60 -6.72 -18.37
C GLU A 119 5.60 -7.48 -17.03
N PRO A 120 4.44 -7.67 -16.37
CA PRO A 120 4.38 -8.37 -15.10
C PRO A 120 4.90 -9.81 -15.22
N LEU A 121 5.50 -10.33 -14.15
CA LEU A 121 6.13 -11.66 -14.04
C LEU A 121 7.25 -11.98 -15.05
N LYS A 122 7.65 -11.04 -15.92
CA LYS A 122 8.66 -11.27 -16.96
C LYS A 122 9.94 -10.51 -16.63
N GLY A 123 10.97 -11.24 -16.22
CA GLY A 123 12.20 -10.61 -15.69
C GLY A 123 11.95 -9.95 -14.34
N GLN A 124 12.68 -8.87 -14.05
CA GLN A 124 12.74 -8.26 -12.71
C GLN A 124 12.48 -6.73 -12.79
N ILE A 125 12.01 -6.12 -11.70
CA ILE A 125 11.68 -4.69 -11.65
C ILE A 125 12.12 -3.97 -10.36
N ALA A 126 12.86 -2.87 -10.49
CA ALA A 126 13.27 -2.01 -9.38
C ALA A 126 12.10 -1.14 -8.89
N CYS A 127 12.24 -0.52 -7.71
CA CYS A 127 11.16 0.27 -7.09
C CYS A 127 10.78 1.54 -7.89
N GLY A 128 11.76 2.32 -8.33
CA GLY A 128 11.54 3.47 -9.23
C GLY A 128 10.95 3.04 -10.58
N TYR A 129 11.46 1.95 -11.15
CA TYR A 129 10.91 1.40 -12.40
C TYR A 129 9.50 0.88 -12.25
N PHE A 130 9.11 0.28 -11.12
CA PHE A 130 7.73 -0.13 -10.86
C PHE A 130 6.79 1.07 -10.94
N VAL A 131 7.02 2.10 -10.10
CA VAL A 131 6.17 3.30 -10.04
C VAL A 131 6.07 4.02 -11.39
N THR A 132 7.18 4.22 -12.12
CA THR A 132 7.11 4.90 -13.43
C THR A 132 6.54 4.04 -14.54
N THR A 133 6.72 2.72 -14.49
CA THR A 133 6.09 1.79 -15.44
C THR A 133 4.57 1.80 -15.24
N THR A 134 4.09 1.69 -14.00
CA THR A 134 2.65 1.71 -13.72
C THR A 134 2.01 3.06 -14.02
N LEU A 135 2.68 4.18 -13.78
CA LEU A 135 2.21 5.51 -14.22
C LEU A 135 2.16 5.63 -15.75
N LYS A 136 3.20 5.19 -16.46
CA LYS A 136 3.25 5.30 -17.93
C LYS A 136 2.21 4.41 -18.60
N GLN A 137 2.04 3.18 -18.10
CA GLN A 137 1.11 2.19 -18.65
C GLN A 137 -0.35 2.38 -18.21
N CYS A 138 -0.62 3.27 -17.24
CA CYS A 138 -1.97 3.74 -16.93
C CYS A 138 -2.35 5.04 -17.68
N GLY A 139 -1.45 5.62 -18.48
CA GLY A 139 -1.75 6.73 -19.41
C GLY A 139 -1.13 8.10 -19.08
N PHE A 140 -0.28 8.24 -18.05
CA PHE A 140 0.42 9.50 -17.78
C PHE A 140 1.56 9.77 -18.78
N GLN A 141 1.74 11.03 -19.20
CA GLN A 141 2.92 11.45 -19.97
C GLN A 141 4.13 11.67 -19.03
N ILE A 142 4.75 10.56 -18.62
CA ILE A 142 6.00 10.55 -17.83
C ILE A 142 7.15 9.98 -18.67
N ASN A 143 8.39 10.47 -18.46
CA ASN A 143 9.60 9.82 -18.95
C ASN A 143 9.97 8.69 -18.00
N ARG A 144 9.66 7.44 -18.39
CA ARG A 144 9.83 6.24 -17.57
C ARG A 144 11.26 6.07 -17.04
N VAL A 145 12.28 6.30 -17.87
CA VAL A 145 13.68 5.97 -17.56
C VAL A 145 14.28 7.00 -16.61
N SER A 146 14.25 8.29 -16.98
CA SER A 146 14.86 9.33 -16.14
C SER A 146 14.14 9.49 -14.80
N MET A 147 12.82 9.28 -14.76
CA MET A 147 12.05 9.35 -13.51
C MET A 147 12.12 8.07 -12.66
N ALA A 148 12.61 6.94 -13.20
CA ALA A 148 12.91 5.74 -12.42
C ALA A 148 14.28 5.82 -11.73
N GLN A 149 15.19 6.62 -12.30
CA GLN A 149 16.59 6.75 -11.89
C GLN A 149 16.87 8.03 -11.08
N CYS A 150 15.94 9.00 -11.05
CA CYS A 150 16.06 10.18 -10.21
C CYS A 150 15.72 9.87 -8.74
N ALA A 151 16.07 10.79 -7.84
CA ALA A 151 15.70 10.67 -6.43
C ALA A 151 14.16 10.66 -6.28
N SER A 152 13.64 9.87 -5.34
CA SER A 152 12.20 9.76 -5.06
C SER A 152 11.53 11.13 -4.81
N SER A 153 12.27 12.08 -4.23
CA SER A 153 11.84 13.47 -4.02
C SER A 153 11.75 14.33 -5.28
N GLN A 154 12.41 13.95 -6.39
CA GLN A 154 12.23 14.58 -7.69
C GLN A 154 11.00 14.01 -8.39
N LEU A 155 10.85 12.67 -8.41
CA LEU A 155 9.67 12.00 -8.94
C LEU A 155 8.38 12.56 -8.32
N ILE A 156 8.31 12.66 -6.98
CA ILE A 156 7.11 13.16 -6.29
C ILE A 156 6.82 14.62 -6.64
N LYS A 157 7.84 15.47 -6.79
CA LYS A 157 7.65 16.87 -7.24
C LYS A 157 7.15 16.98 -8.68
N ALA A 158 7.49 16.00 -9.53
CA ALA A 158 7.06 15.94 -10.92
C ALA A 158 5.76 15.15 -11.15
N THR A 159 5.12 14.62 -10.08
CA THR A 159 3.88 13.84 -10.19
C THR A 159 2.76 14.33 -9.26
N CYS A 160 3.07 15.12 -8.23
CA CYS A 160 2.13 15.53 -7.19
C CYS A 160 2.22 17.05 -6.95
N GLU A 161 1.05 17.69 -6.84
CA GLU A 161 0.91 19.12 -6.48
C GLU A 161 1.75 19.47 -5.24
N LYS A 162 2.68 20.40 -5.41
CA LYS A 162 3.77 20.72 -4.46
C LYS A 162 3.26 21.07 -3.06
N GLU A 163 2.16 21.81 -2.99
CA GLU A 163 1.49 22.28 -1.77
C GLU A 163 0.82 21.13 -0.99
N LYS A 164 0.62 19.98 -1.65
CA LYS A 164 0.08 18.73 -1.08
C LYS A 164 1.17 17.68 -0.83
N ILE A 165 2.46 18.04 -0.97
CA ILE A 165 3.58 17.19 -0.57
C ILE A 165 3.88 17.41 0.92
N LYS A 166 3.85 16.34 1.71
CA LYS A 166 4.31 16.33 3.09
C LYS A 166 5.69 15.69 3.21
N ILE A 167 6.60 16.34 3.92
CA ILE A 167 7.88 15.76 4.34
C ILE A 167 7.86 15.56 5.86
N ILE A 168 8.31 14.38 6.32
CA ILE A 168 8.46 13.98 7.72
C ILE A 168 9.79 13.23 7.85
N THR A 169 10.66 13.63 8.77
CA THR A 169 12.01 13.08 8.93
C THR A 169 12.21 12.46 10.31
N ASN A 170 13.44 12.02 10.60
CA ASN A 170 13.89 11.58 11.93
C ASN A 170 13.08 10.39 12.49
N GLY A 171 12.56 9.50 11.62
CA GLY A 171 11.85 8.28 12.05
C GLY A 171 10.51 8.54 12.76
N GLN A 172 9.88 9.70 12.54
CA GLN A 172 8.64 10.10 13.23
C GLN A 172 7.39 9.40 12.67
N LEU A 173 7.37 8.06 12.69
CA LEU A 173 6.35 7.20 12.09
C LEU A 173 4.92 7.53 12.56
N GLU A 174 4.72 7.85 13.85
CA GLU A 174 3.40 8.24 14.36
C GLU A 174 2.90 9.56 13.76
N LYS A 175 3.80 10.48 13.36
CA LYS A 175 3.42 11.67 12.59
C LYS A 175 3.07 11.32 11.14
N VAL A 176 3.67 10.28 10.56
CA VAL A 176 3.29 9.74 9.24
C VAL A 176 1.89 9.13 9.29
N LYS A 177 1.61 8.26 10.27
CA LYS A 177 0.27 7.69 10.51
C LYS A 177 -0.77 8.78 10.76
N THR A 178 -0.49 9.75 11.63
CA THR A 178 -1.38 10.88 11.94
C THR A 178 -1.65 11.75 10.70
N TYR A 179 -0.61 12.05 9.91
CA TYR A 179 -0.77 12.76 8.65
C TYR A 179 -1.69 11.97 7.70
N LEU A 180 -1.37 10.72 7.38
CA LEU A 180 -2.16 9.88 6.48
C LEU A 180 -3.61 9.71 6.94
N ALA A 181 -3.85 9.52 8.24
CA ALA A 181 -5.19 9.40 8.82
C ALA A 181 -6.06 10.66 8.61
N SER A 182 -5.45 11.85 8.54
CA SER A 182 -6.15 13.12 8.24
C SER A 182 -6.36 13.38 6.74
N GLN A 183 -5.77 12.56 5.86
CA GLN A 183 -5.97 12.71 4.41
C GLN A 183 -7.25 12.00 3.94
N PRO A 184 -7.85 12.41 2.80
CA PRO A 184 -8.89 11.64 2.13
C PRO A 184 -8.39 10.25 1.71
N ASP A 185 -9.28 9.40 1.21
CA ASP A 185 -8.88 8.16 0.58
C ASP A 185 -8.31 8.40 -0.82
N GLY A 186 -7.35 7.57 -1.25
CA GLY A 186 -6.68 7.73 -2.53
C GLY A 186 -5.37 6.93 -2.64
N ILE A 187 -4.49 7.37 -3.54
CA ILE A 187 -3.18 6.80 -3.81
C ILE A 187 -2.13 7.89 -3.62
N TYR A 188 -1.14 7.61 -2.78
CA TYR A 188 -0.03 8.51 -2.49
C TYR A 188 1.25 7.88 -3.03
N ILE A 189 2.14 8.67 -3.63
CA ILE A 189 3.51 8.21 -3.84
C ILE A 189 4.29 8.52 -2.56
N VAL A 190 4.98 7.52 -2.02
CA VAL A 190 5.88 7.65 -0.87
C VAL A 190 7.33 7.44 -1.32
N GLY A 191 8.15 8.45 -1.03
CA GLY A 191 9.59 8.45 -1.18
C GLY A 191 10.24 8.25 0.17
N LEU A 192 11.14 7.28 0.22
CA LEU A 192 11.89 6.83 1.39
C LEU A 192 13.39 7.10 1.15
N ASP A 193 14.25 6.83 2.15
CA ASP A 193 15.69 7.16 2.12
C ASP A 193 16.40 6.59 0.87
N ILE A 194 16.12 5.33 0.49
CA ILE A 194 16.64 4.67 -0.72
C ILE A 194 15.56 3.98 -1.58
N HIS A 195 14.29 4.28 -1.34
CA HIS A 195 13.17 3.50 -1.90
C HIS A 195 11.99 4.38 -2.32
N VAL A 196 11.09 3.81 -3.13
CA VAL A 196 9.86 4.48 -3.55
C VAL A 196 8.74 3.48 -3.79
N GLY A 197 7.50 3.89 -3.56
CA GLY A 197 6.32 3.06 -3.81
C GLY A 197 5.04 3.88 -3.67
N TYR A 198 3.92 3.18 -3.56
CA TYR A 198 2.62 3.77 -3.28
C TYR A 198 2.17 3.46 -1.84
N ILE A 199 1.37 4.36 -1.26
CA ILE A 199 0.49 4.06 -0.13
C ILE A 199 -0.94 4.14 -0.65
N VAL A 200 -1.70 3.06 -0.45
CA VAL A 200 -3.14 3.00 -0.71
C VAL A 200 -3.86 3.23 0.62
N LYS A 201 -4.65 4.31 0.71
CA LYS A 201 -5.46 4.62 1.90
C LYS A 201 -6.94 4.34 1.65
N ARG A 202 -7.59 3.55 2.51
CA ARG A 202 -9.04 3.28 2.48
C ARG A 202 -9.62 3.32 3.90
N GLY A 203 -10.28 4.41 4.26
CA GLY A 203 -10.77 4.68 5.62
C GLY A 203 -9.62 4.77 6.62
N LYS A 204 -9.51 3.75 7.47
CA LYS A 204 -8.39 3.56 8.41
C LYS A 204 -7.27 2.67 7.85
N GLU A 205 -7.54 1.91 6.79
CA GLU A 205 -6.57 1.00 6.19
C GLU A 205 -5.49 1.76 5.43
N LEU A 206 -4.25 1.36 5.66
CA LEU A 206 -3.05 1.84 4.97
C LEU A 206 -2.25 0.61 4.51
N ASP A 207 -2.10 0.45 3.20
CA ASP A 207 -1.27 -0.59 2.60
C ASP A 207 -0.15 0.05 1.79
N MET A 208 1.08 -0.48 1.88
CA MET A 208 2.16 -0.15 0.95
C MET A 208 2.06 -1.04 -0.28
N VAL A 209 2.25 -0.47 -1.48
CA VAL A 209 2.37 -1.19 -2.75
C VAL A 209 3.67 -0.79 -3.43
N HIS A 210 4.61 -1.71 -3.56
CA HIS A 210 5.97 -1.43 -4.03
C HIS A 210 6.60 -2.67 -4.70
N SER A 211 7.72 -2.47 -5.43
CA SER A 211 8.65 -3.59 -5.70
C SER A 211 9.64 -3.66 -4.55
N SER A 212 9.46 -4.61 -3.63
CA SER A 212 10.21 -4.72 -2.38
C SER A 212 11.62 -5.28 -2.59
N TYR A 213 12.66 -4.58 -2.14
CA TYR A 213 14.02 -5.14 -2.10
C TYR A 213 14.25 -6.07 -0.89
N TRP A 214 13.50 -5.86 0.20
CA TRP A 214 13.61 -6.61 1.44
C TRP A 214 12.30 -6.49 2.26
N PRO A 215 11.80 -7.57 2.90
CA PRO A 215 12.28 -8.94 2.79
C PRO A 215 11.76 -9.66 1.53
N GLN A 216 10.69 -9.15 0.90
CA GLN A 216 9.87 -9.93 -0.04
C GLN A 216 10.54 -10.20 -1.40
N ARG A 217 11.50 -9.37 -1.82
CA ARG A 217 12.24 -9.45 -3.11
C ARG A 217 11.34 -9.55 -4.36
N LYS A 218 10.16 -8.95 -4.31
CA LYS A 218 9.15 -8.95 -5.38
C LYS A 218 8.17 -7.78 -5.22
N VAL A 219 7.34 -7.54 -6.23
CA VAL A 219 6.19 -6.63 -6.11
C VAL A 219 5.14 -7.24 -5.19
N VAL A 220 4.74 -6.47 -4.16
CA VAL A 220 3.75 -6.85 -3.17
C VAL A 220 2.79 -5.71 -2.83
N ARG A 221 1.69 -6.07 -2.19
CA ARG A 221 0.93 -5.24 -1.26
C ARG A 221 1.19 -5.77 0.16
N GLU A 222 1.50 -4.91 1.11
CA GLU A 222 1.67 -5.29 2.52
C GLU A 222 1.12 -4.19 3.44
N LYS A 223 0.69 -4.55 4.65
CA LYS A 223 0.12 -3.57 5.60
C LYS A 223 1.19 -2.53 5.98
N PHE A 224 0.82 -1.25 6.00
CA PHE A 224 1.74 -0.16 6.36
C PHE A 224 2.35 -0.34 7.77
N ALA A 225 1.61 -1.00 8.68
CA ALA A 225 2.07 -1.32 10.03
C ALA A 225 2.96 -2.59 10.13
N GLU A 226 3.13 -3.34 9.04
CA GLU A 226 3.90 -4.59 8.99
C GLU A 226 5.10 -4.50 8.01
N SER A 227 5.08 -3.53 7.09
CA SER A 227 6.15 -3.26 6.13
C SER A 227 7.44 -2.80 6.82
N LEU A 228 8.46 -3.67 6.89
CA LEU A 228 9.78 -3.33 7.47
C LEU A 228 10.42 -2.11 6.79
N ILE A 229 10.24 -1.98 5.47
CA ILE A 229 10.67 -0.82 4.67
C ILE A 229 10.03 0.50 5.15
N ILE A 230 8.83 0.47 5.73
CA ILE A 230 8.21 1.62 6.39
C ILE A 230 8.69 1.76 7.84
N LEU A 231 8.75 0.66 8.61
CA LEU A 231 9.03 0.70 10.05
C LEU A 231 10.46 1.14 10.39
N GLU A 232 11.46 0.77 9.59
CA GLU A 232 12.88 1.02 9.85
C GLU A 232 13.39 2.35 9.27
N ASN A 233 12.62 2.96 8.37
CA ASN A 233 13.03 4.11 7.55
C ASN A 233 12.86 5.46 8.27
N LYS A 234 13.73 6.44 7.95
CA LYS A 234 13.81 7.72 8.70
C LYS A 234 13.29 8.93 7.92
N TYR A 235 13.29 8.90 6.59
CA TYR A 235 12.80 9.96 5.71
C TYR A 235 11.51 9.57 4.99
N PHE A 236 10.45 10.37 5.11
CA PHE A 236 9.20 10.18 4.37
C PHE A 236 8.85 11.45 3.61
N MET A 237 8.78 11.36 2.29
CA MET A 237 8.17 12.36 1.42
C MET A 237 6.93 11.76 0.77
N ILE A 238 5.77 12.36 0.96
CA ILE A 238 4.47 11.79 0.59
C ILE A 238 3.68 12.83 -0.20
N GLY A 239 3.22 12.47 -1.41
CA GLY A 239 2.34 13.33 -2.21
C GLY A 239 1.15 12.55 -2.74
N ASN A 240 -0.05 13.15 -2.72
CA ASN A 240 -1.27 12.53 -3.24
C ASN A 240 -1.30 12.61 -4.78
N LEU A 241 -1.03 11.48 -5.45
CA LEU A 241 -0.95 11.38 -6.91
C LEU A 241 -2.25 11.83 -7.59
N LEU A 242 -3.40 11.53 -6.98
CA LEU A 242 -4.72 11.89 -7.50
C LEU A 242 -5.40 12.95 -6.64
N GLY A 243 -4.61 13.78 -5.93
CA GLY A 243 -5.10 14.84 -5.03
C GLY A 243 -5.29 16.20 -5.68
N SER A 244 -4.78 16.41 -6.90
CA SER A 244 -4.97 17.65 -7.66
C SER A 244 -6.06 17.53 -8.71
N GLU A 245 -6.59 18.66 -9.17
CA GLU A 245 -7.29 18.74 -10.46
C GLU A 245 -6.31 18.89 -11.63
N SER A 246 -5.11 19.47 -11.43
CA SER A 246 -4.11 19.61 -12.50
C SER A 246 -3.56 18.25 -12.94
N THR A 247 -3.14 17.40 -12.01
CA THR A 247 -2.61 16.05 -12.30
C THR A 247 -3.63 15.17 -13.02
N VAL A 248 -4.91 15.27 -12.64
CA VAL A 248 -6.00 14.52 -13.31
C VAL A 248 -6.32 15.12 -14.68
N LYS A 249 -6.29 16.44 -14.84
CA LYS A 249 -6.42 17.11 -16.14
C LYS A 249 -5.28 16.73 -17.09
N ALA A 250 -4.03 16.71 -16.62
CA ALA A 250 -2.87 16.29 -17.40
C ALA A 250 -2.98 14.84 -17.88
N TRP A 251 -3.47 13.92 -17.02
CA TRP A 251 -3.81 12.56 -17.44
C TRP A 251 -4.92 12.53 -18.50
N VAL A 252 -6.02 13.27 -18.29
CA VAL A 252 -7.14 13.33 -19.25
C VAL A 252 -6.68 13.85 -20.62
N GLU A 253 -5.97 14.98 -20.65
CA GLU A 253 -5.51 15.63 -21.89
C GLU A 253 -4.27 14.95 -22.52
N HIS A 254 -3.58 14.07 -21.78
CA HIS A 254 -2.26 13.51 -22.11
C HIS A 254 -1.19 14.57 -22.34
N THR A 255 -1.10 15.51 -21.40
CA THR A 255 0.04 16.43 -21.25
C THR A 255 1.02 15.89 -20.21
N ALA A 256 2.22 16.48 -20.17
CA ALA A 256 3.13 16.30 -19.03
C ALA A 256 2.42 16.68 -17.72
N ILE A 257 2.88 16.08 -16.63
CA ILE A 257 2.55 16.54 -15.28
C ILE A 257 3.56 17.64 -14.93
N GLU A 258 3.05 18.75 -14.40
CA GLU A 258 3.80 19.94 -13.95
C GLU A 258 3.54 20.19 -12.46
#